data_AF-A0A7W1ZXA0-F1
#
_entry.id   AF-A0A7W1ZXA0-F1
#
_cell.length_a   1.000
_cell.length_b   1.000
_cell.length_c   1.000
_cell.angle_alpha   90.00
_cell.angle_beta   90.00
_cell.angle_gamma   90.00
#
_symmetry.space_group_name_H-M   'P 1'
#
loop_
_entity.id
_entity.type
_entity.pdbx_description
1 polymer ?
#
loop_
_entity_poly.entity_id
_entity_poly.type
_entity_poly.pdbx_seq_one_letter_code
_entity_poly.pdbx_strand_id
1 'polypeptide(L)'
;MKRTITALAILIAATISIAGQSKDEQAIRQYFNELDAMLVTDEAGAVETLFADDLIFVGINGDKNNKADRINAAKNGTWSFVSVKRDIESVRLMGDTAVVVSRVKFVGKDKKNGQTFNGANRTTVVLAKRNGKWQAVASQSTREITPSDEKTLDKFLTDFTNALQKNSADAVAPFYDDQWIMVNSNGTTTSREQQLADLRSGDLKHGSISVDEKSMRMFGRETAIAVAKVTLSGSSYKGRDLSGSYRVTSVLRKADTDRWVIVSQHITKLN
;
A
#
# COMPACT_ATOMS: atom_id res chain seq x y z
N MET A 1 39.47 69.33 -21.36
CA MET A 1 38.31 68.41 -21.31
C MET A 1 38.74 67.03 -21.77
N LYS A 2 38.74 66.05 -20.86
CA LYS A 2 38.63 64.58 -21.07
C LYS A 2 38.74 63.96 -19.68
N ARG A 3 37.61 63.66 -19.04
CA ARG A 3 37.55 62.92 -17.77
C ARG A 3 37.24 61.48 -18.09
N THR A 4 38.22 60.61 -17.91
CA THR A 4 38.11 59.15 -17.99
C THR A 4 37.37 58.67 -16.74
N ILE A 5 36.24 57.97 -16.93
CA ILE A 5 35.49 57.31 -15.86
C ILE A 5 36.00 55.86 -15.78
N THR A 6 36.72 55.53 -14.71
CA THR A 6 37.07 54.15 -14.39
C THR A 6 35.94 53.57 -13.54
N ALA A 7 35.11 52.71 -14.13
CA ALA A 7 34.07 51.98 -13.42
C ALA A 7 34.72 50.82 -12.63
N LEU A 8 34.71 50.92 -11.31
CA LEU A 8 35.12 49.86 -10.39
C LEU A 8 33.98 48.86 -10.25
N ALA A 9 34.06 47.72 -10.96
CA ALA A 9 33.14 46.60 -10.79
C ALA A 9 33.48 45.87 -9.48
N ILE A 10 32.67 46.08 -8.44
CA ILE A 10 32.72 45.29 -7.20
C ILE A 10 32.05 43.95 -7.50
N LEU A 11 32.87 42.91 -7.66
CA LEU A 11 32.44 41.52 -7.76
C LEU A 11 32.04 41.04 -6.35
N ILE A 12 30.75 41.07 -6.03
CA ILE A 12 30.22 40.43 -4.82
C ILE A 12 30.25 38.92 -5.07
N ALA A 13 31.26 38.24 -4.51
CA ALA A 13 31.25 36.79 -4.41
C ALA A 13 30.16 36.38 -3.40
N ALA A 14 28.98 36.01 -3.91
CA ALA A 14 27.97 35.34 -3.11
C ALA A 14 28.50 33.95 -2.73
N THR A 15 28.93 33.79 -1.49
CA THR A 15 29.18 32.48 -0.90
C THR A 15 27.84 31.76 -0.77
N ILE A 16 27.58 30.83 -1.69
CA ILE A 16 26.53 29.83 -1.51
C ILE A 16 26.99 28.97 -0.32
N SER A 17 26.51 29.30 0.88
CA SER A 17 26.65 28.42 2.03
C SER A 17 25.78 27.21 1.78
N ILE A 18 26.40 26.09 1.41
CA ILE A 18 25.81 24.76 1.62
C ILE A 18 25.67 24.65 3.14
N ALA A 19 24.48 24.94 3.66
CA ALA A 19 24.24 24.88 5.10
C ALA A 19 24.58 23.47 5.59
N GLY A 20 25.70 23.36 6.32
CA GLY A 20 26.11 22.13 6.96
C GLY A 20 24.99 21.65 7.89
N GLN A 21 24.66 20.38 7.77
CA GLN A 21 23.65 19.71 8.59
C GLN A 21 23.98 19.91 10.08
N SER A 22 23.03 20.35 10.90
CA SER A 22 23.29 20.65 12.32
C SER A 22 23.76 19.39 13.08
N LYS A 23 24.51 19.56 14.17
CA LYS A 23 24.96 18.42 15.01
C LYS A 23 23.79 17.55 15.48
N ASP A 24 22.66 18.16 15.82
CA ASP A 24 21.47 17.43 16.24
C ASP A 24 20.81 16.69 15.07
N GLU A 25 20.76 17.27 13.87
CA GLU A 25 20.26 16.55 12.69
C GLU A 25 21.15 15.35 12.35
N GLN A 26 22.47 15.48 12.45
CA GLN A 26 23.40 14.35 12.28
C GLN A 26 23.16 13.27 13.35
N ALA A 27 22.98 13.66 14.61
CA ALA A 27 22.66 12.73 15.70
C ALA A 27 21.33 11.99 15.47
N ILE A 28 20.32 12.68 14.93
CA ILE A 28 19.03 12.08 14.57
C ILE A 28 19.18 11.09 13.41
N ARG A 29 19.98 11.41 12.39
CA ARG A 29 20.26 10.46 11.29
C ARG A 29 20.99 9.22 11.82
N GLN A 30 21.94 9.41 12.72
CA GLN A 30 22.63 8.31 13.37
C GLN A 30 21.68 7.46 14.23
N TYR A 31 20.77 8.08 14.98
CA TYR A 31 19.71 7.41 15.72
C TYR A 31 18.90 6.46 14.81
N PHE A 32 18.52 6.90 13.61
CA PHE A 32 17.76 6.05 12.68
C PHE A 32 18.61 4.94 12.05
N ASN A 33 19.90 5.19 11.79
CA ASN A 33 20.81 4.14 11.33
C ASN A 33 20.96 3.03 12.38
N GLU A 34 21.10 3.41 13.65
CA GLU A 34 21.15 2.48 14.79
C GLU A 34 19.83 1.72 14.92
N LEU A 35 18.70 2.44 14.88
CA LEU A 35 17.38 1.83 14.92
C LEU A 35 17.21 0.78 13.83
N ASP A 36 17.45 1.12 12.57
CA ASP A 36 17.21 0.21 11.46
C ASP A 36 18.14 -1.02 11.50
N ALA A 37 19.38 -0.86 11.98
CA ALA A 37 20.30 -1.98 12.21
C ALA A 37 19.79 -2.90 13.33
N MET A 38 19.39 -2.33 14.46
CA MET A 38 18.90 -3.10 15.61
C MET A 38 17.55 -3.74 15.33
N LEU A 39 16.65 -3.13 14.54
CA LEU A 39 15.38 -3.77 14.15
C LEU A 39 15.60 -5.13 13.46
N VAL A 40 16.73 -5.31 12.78
CA VAL A 40 17.06 -6.58 12.10
C VAL A 40 17.75 -7.57 13.05
N THR A 41 18.58 -7.10 13.99
CA THR A 41 19.43 -7.98 14.82
C THR A 41 18.89 -8.20 16.24
N ASP A 42 18.28 -7.19 16.84
CA ASP A 42 17.70 -7.20 18.19
C ASP A 42 16.61 -6.10 18.31
N GLU A 43 15.43 -6.36 17.74
CA GLU A 43 14.32 -5.40 17.77
C GLU A 43 13.89 -5.07 19.20
N ALA A 44 13.93 -6.04 20.11
CA ALA A 44 13.57 -5.80 21.51
C ALA A 44 14.55 -4.83 22.18
N GLY A 45 15.86 -5.04 21.98
CA GLY A 45 16.90 -4.12 22.44
C GLY A 45 16.77 -2.74 21.82
N ALA A 46 16.44 -2.65 20.52
CA ALA A 46 16.22 -1.37 19.84
C ALA A 46 15.11 -0.56 20.53
N VAL A 47 13.99 -1.23 20.82
CA VAL A 47 12.85 -0.60 21.50
C VAL A 47 13.23 -0.20 22.93
N GLU A 48 13.95 -1.06 23.65
CA GLU A 48 14.41 -0.79 25.01
C GLU A 48 15.28 0.48 25.10
N THR A 49 16.23 0.65 24.16
CA THR A 49 17.25 1.70 24.23
C THR A 49 16.85 3.00 23.56
N LEU A 50 16.17 2.94 22.41
CA LEU A 50 15.93 4.09 21.54
C LEU A 50 14.56 4.73 21.77
N PHE A 51 13.62 4.03 22.39
CA PHE A 51 12.27 4.54 22.62
C PHE A 51 12.09 4.95 24.08
N ALA A 52 11.34 6.02 24.28
CA ALA A 52 11.01 6.50 25.61
C ALA A 52 9.98 5.60 26.30
N ASP A 53 10.00 5.56 27.63
CA ASP A 53 9.10 4.70 28.41
C ASP A 53 7.62 5.09 28.26
N ASP A 54 7.35 6.37 27.97
CA ASP A 54 6.04 6.95 27.68
C ASP A 54 5.71 6.97 26.17
N LEU A 55 6.35 6.12 25.37
CA LEU A 55 6.10 6.01 23.93
C LEU A 55 4.61 5.83 23.62
N ILE A 56 4.11 6.65 22.69
CA ILE A 56 2.85 6.43 21.99
C ILE A 56 3.14 5.94 20.57
N PHE A 57 2.82 4.68 20.28
CA PHE A 57 2.95 4.12 18.94
C PHE A 57 1.57 3.90 18.31
N VAL A 58 1.38 4.38 17.08
CA VAL A 58 0.20 4.09 16.26
C VAL A 58 0.63 3.28 15.04
N GLY A 59 0.14 2.05 14.99
CA GLY A 59 0.44 1.10 13.92
C GLY A 59 -0.25 1.43 12.60
N ILE A 60 0.11 0.69 11.55
CA ILE A 60 -0.47 0.85 10.20
C ILE A 60 -1.97 0.53 10.12
N ASN A 61 -2.53 -0.09 11.15
CA ASN A 61 -3.96 -0.39 11.27
C ASN A 61 -4.67 0.59 12.23
N GLY A 62 -3.99 1.62 12.73
CA GLY A 62 -4.54 2.59 13.69
C GLY A 62 -4.55 2.10 15.15
N ASP A 63 -4.07 0.89 15.42
CA ASP A 63 -3.91 0.36 16.76
C ASP A 63 -2.88 1.17 17.55
N LYS A 64 -3.25 1.56 18.77
CA LYS A 64 -2.39 2.32 19.69
C LYS A 64 -1.73 1.37 20.68
N ASN A 65 -0.39 1.37 20.69
CA ASN A 65 0.45 0.51 21.54
C ASN A 65 1.50 1.34 22.28
N ASN A 66 2.07 0.78 23.34
CA ASN A 66 3.16 1.38 24.13
C ASN A 66 4.51 0.65 23.92
N LYS A 67 5.54 1.07 24.66
CA LYS A 67 6.89 0.47 24.62
C LYS A 67 6.89 -1.02 25.01
N ALA A 68 6.18 -1.39 26.06
CA ALA A 68 6.11 -2.77 26.54
C ALA A 68 5.44 -3.71 25.51
N ASP A 69 4.36 -3.25 24.88
CA ASP A 69 3.67 -3.99 23.81
C ASP A 69 4.62 -4.26 22.62
N ARG A 70 5.43 -3.26 22.25
CA ARG A 70 6.43 -3.36 21.17
C ARG A 70 7.53 -4.37 21.51
N ILE A 71 8.06 -4.34 22.74
CA ILE A 71 9.05 -5.33 23.22
C ILE A 71 8.45 -6.73 23.22
N ASN A 72 7.21 -6.89 23.69
CA ASN A 72 6.51 -8.16 23.68
C ASN A 72 6.30 -8.68 22.24
N ALA A 73 5.90 -7.81 21.31
CA ALA A 73 5.75 -8.16 19.91
C ALA A 73 7.08 -8.55 19.25
N ALA A 74 8.19 -7.89 19.59
CA ALA A 74 9.52 -8.26 19.10
C ALA A 74 9.92 -9.69 19.53
N LYS A 75 9.67 -10.02 20.81
CA LYS A 75 10.00 -11.33 21.39
C LYS A 75 9.06 -12.43 20.92
N ASN A 76 7.76 -12.19 21.03
CA ASN A 76 6.71 -13.21 20.91
C ASN A 76 5.88 -13.11 19.63
N GLY A 77 6.12 -12.10 18.79
CA GLY A 77 5.42 -11.91 17.53
C GLY A 77 5.75 -13.01 16.51
N THR A 78 4.88 -13.13 15.51
CA THR A 78 4.87 -14.22 14.52
C THR A 78 5.86 -14.03 13.37
N TRP A 79 6.54 -12.88 13.28
CA TRP A 79 7.46 -12.56 12.20
C TRP A 79 8.64 -11.73 12.72
N SER A 80 9.69 -11.59 11.93
CA SER A 80 10.85 -10.74 12.21
C SER A 80 11.31 -9.98 10.97
N PHE A 81 12.04 -8.89 11.17
CA PHE A 81 12.69 -8.17 10.06
C PHE A 81 13.87 -8.97 9.52
N VAL A 82 14.00 -9.00 8.20
CA VAL A 82 15.17 -9.48 7.45
C VAL A 82 15.99 -8.31 6.94
N SER A 83 15.31 -7.22 6.55
CA SER A 83 15.97 -5.97 6.19
C SER A 83 15.05 -4.79 6.43
N VAL A 84 15.64 -3.66 6.77
CA VAL A 84 14.97 -2.36 6.89
C VAL A 84 15.82 -1.34 6.14
N LYS A 85 15.18 -0.55 5.28
CA LYS A 85 15.80 0.55 4.53
C LYS A 85 14.94 1.79 4.70
N ARG A 86 15.52 2.83 5.27
CA ARG A 86 14.84 4.10 5.50
C ARG A 86 15.42 5.21 4.65
N ASP A 87 14.52 6.03 4.12
CA ASP A 87 14.82 7.29 3.48
C ASP A 87 14.17 8.41 4.30
N ILE A 88 14.99 9.26 4.91
CA ILE A 88 14.54 10.37 5.74
C ILE A 88 14.16 11.54 4.82
N GLU A 89 12.86 11.74 4.63
CA GLU A 89 12.30 12.79 3.76
C GLU A 89 12.44 14.18 4.40
N SER A 90 12.28 14.29 5.73
CA SER A 90 12.45 15.57 6.43
C SER A 90 12.79 15.39 7.91
N VAL A 91 13.61 16.31 8.43
CA VAL A 91 13.86 16.49 9.87
C VAL A 91 13.52 17.93 10.23
N ARG A 92 12.60 18.13 11.18
CA ARG A 92 12.27 19.44 11.72
C ARG A 92 12.65 19.51 13.20
N LEU A 93 13.67 20.30 13.50
CA LEU A 93 14.12 20.57 14.86
C LEU A 93 13.27 21.65 15.53
N MET A 94 12.96 21.45 16.81
CA MET A 94 12.14 22.32 17.66
C MET A 94 12.71 22.31 19.09
N GLY A 95 13.90 22.90 19.27
CA GLY A 95 14.65 22.81 20.53
C GLY A 95 15.04 21.36 20.82
N ASP A 96 14.69 20.86 22.00
CA ASP A 96 14.92 19.48 22.43
C ASP A 96 13.88 18.48 21.87
N THR A 97 13.17 18.84 20.80
CA THR A 97 12.22 17.97 20.09
C THR A 97 12.55 17.96 18.61
N ALA A 98 12.31 16.84 17.94
CA ALA A 98 12.39 16.73 16.49
C ALA A 98 11.19 15.96 15.94
N VAL A 99 10.69 16.40 14.79
CA VAL A 99 9.70 15.65 14.00
C VAL A 99 10.39 15.14 12.75
N VAL A 100 10.34 13.83 12.54
CA VAL A 100 11.02 13.17 11.42
C VAL A 100 9.99 12.42 10.59
N VAL A 101 9.96 12.73 9.30
CA VAL A 101 9.16 12.01 8.31
C VAL A 101 10.10 11.18 7.45
N SER A 102 9.80 9.89 7.29
CA SER A 102 10.62 8.98 6.50
C SER A 102 9.79 7.93 5.78
N ARG A 103 10.28 7.45 4.64
CA ARG A 103 9.81 6.20 4.03
C ARG A 103 10.67 5.05 4.48
N VAL A 104 10.04 3.93 4.80
CA VAL A 104 10.68 2.71 5.27
C VAL A 104 10.23 1.57 4.38
N LYS A 105 11.16 0.95 3.67
CA LYS A 105 10.96 -0.31 2.95
C LYS A 105 11.59 -1.43 3.76
N PHE A 106 10.87 -2.54 3.94
CA PHE A 106 11.37 -3.66 4.72
C PHE A 106 10.99 -5.00 4.10
N VAL A 107 11.78 -6.02 4.43
CA VAL A 107 11.46 -7.42 4.19
C VAL A 107 11.21 -8.07 5.55
N GLY A 108 10.03 -8.65 5.74
CA GLY A 108 9.68 -9.46 6.90
C GLY A 108 9.78 -10.95 6.58
N LYS A 109 9.93 -11.77 7.60
CA LYS A 109 9.90 -13.24 7.51
C LYS A 109 8.98 -13.79 8.58
N ASP A 110 8.00 -14.60 8.18
CA ASP A 110 7.15 -15.35 9.10
C ASP A 110 7.99 -16.42 9.83
N LYS A 111 7.89 -16.47 11.15
CA LYS A 111 8.67 -17.37 12.01
C LYS A 111 8.18 -18.82 11.95
N LYS A 112 6.92 -19.07 11.56
CA LYS A 112 6.32 -20.41 11.48
C LYS A 112 6.66 -21.12 10.19
N ASN A 113 6.49 -20.46 9.05
CA ASN A 113 6.66 -21.08 7.73
C ASN A 113 7.90 -20.57 6.96
N GLY A 114 8.59 -19.54 7.47
CA GLY A 114 9.78 -18.98 6.85
C GLY A 114 9.52 -18.14 5.59
N GLN A 115 8.26 -17.92 5.21
CA GLN A 115 7.90 -17.13 4.04
C GLN A 115 8.25 -15.67 4.25
N THR A 116 8.86 -15.06 3.23
CA THR A 116 9.17 -13.63 3.24
C THR A 116 8.06 -12.81 2.59
N PHE A 117 7.92 -11.58 3.07
CA PHE A 117 7.02 -10.60 2.49
C PHE A 117 7.67 -9.22 2.49
N ASN A 118 7.25 -8.36 1.56
CA ASN A 118 7.74 -7.00 1.45
C ASN A 118 6.71 -6.03 2.04
N GLY A 119 7.18 -4.99 2.71
CA GLY A 119 6.35 -3.89 3.18
C GLY A 119 6.99 -2.55 2.92
N ALA A 120 6.16 -1.52 2.82
CA ALA A 120 6.58 -0.14 2.74
C ALA A 120 5.66 0.72 3.62
N ASN A 121 6.24 1.62 4.39
CA ASN A 121 5.52 2.55 5.27
C ASN A 121 6.08 3.95 5.09
N ARG A 122 5.22 4.96 5.26
CA ARG A 122 5.64 6.31 5.64
C ARG A 122 5.45 6.49 7.14
N THR A 123 6.47 6.96 7.83
CA THR A 123 6.44 7.11 9.28
C THR A 123 6.62 8.57 9.67
N THR A 124 5.88 9.02 10.68
CA THR A 124 6.16 10.26 11.40
C THR A 124 6.62 9.87 12.81
N VAL A 125 7.85 10.23 13.16
CA VAL A 125 8.44 9.95 14.47
C VAL A 125 8.72 11.27 15.15
N VAL A 126 8.27 11.40 16.40
CA VAL A 126 8.62 12.51 17.28
C VAL A 126 9.70 12.03 18.23
N LEU A 127 10.84 12.69 18.19
CA LEU A 127 11.96 12.46 19.09
C LEU A 127 11.99 13.58 20.14
N ALA A 128 12.29 13.23 21.39
CA ALA A 128 12.63 14.19 22.45
C ALA A 128 14.04 13.91 22.96
N LYS A 129 14.82 14.96 23.21
CA LYS A 129 16.15 14.85 23.79
C LYS A 129 16.02 14.84 25.32
N ARG A 130 16.27 13.69 25.93
CA ARG A 130 16.19 13.47 27.38
C ARG A 130 17.54 13.04 27.89
N ASN A 131 18.07 13.75 28.90
CA ASN A 131 19.41 13.49 29.46
C ASN A 131 20.50 13.43 28.37
N GLY A 132 20.41 14.33 27.38
CA GLY A 132 21.35 14.41 26.26
C GLY A 132 21.17 13.35 25.16
N LYS A 133 20.20 12.42 25.29
CA LYS A 133 19.94 11.36 24.32
C LYS A 133 18.59 11.56 23.63
N TRP A 134 18.57 11.38 22.31
CA TRP A 134 17.31 11.38 21.56
C TRP A 134 16.57 10.07 21.80
N GLN A 135 15.28 10.17 22.10
CA GLN A 135 14.39 9.02 22.27
C GLN A 135 13.09 9.25 21.51
N ALA A 136 12.57 8.21 20.85
CA ALA A 136 11.23 8.28 20.26
C ALA A 136 10.16 8.32 21.36
N VAL A 137 9.40 9.42 21.40
CA VAL A 137 8.26 9.62 22.32
C VAL A 137 6.93 9.38 21.63
N ALA A 138 6.87 9.54 20.30
CA ALA A 138 5.72 9.14 19.50
C ALA A 138 6.15 8.63 18.12
N SER A 139 5.38 7.68 17.57
CA SER A 139 5.58 7.21 16.21
C SER A 139 4.26 6.76 15.60
N GLN A 140 3.99 7.21 14.39
CA GLN A 140 2.85 6.77 13.59
C GLN A 140 3.33 6.24 12.26
N SER A 141 2.80 5.09 11.86
CA SER A 141 3.09 4.46 10.56
C SER A 141 1.85 4.46 9.67
N THR A 142 2.02 4.86 8.42
CA THR A 142 1.01 4.70 7.36
C THR A 142 1.58 3.77 6.30
N ARG A 143 0.88 2.70 5.95
CA ARG A 143 1.33 1.75 4.94
C ARG A 143 1.30 2.39 3.54
N GLU A 144 2.33 2.16 2.73
CA GLU A 144 2.35 2.50 1.31
C GLU A 144 1.95 1.29 0.45
N ILE A 145 1.35 1.56 -0.72
CA ILE A 145 1.01 0.52 -1.71
C ILE A 145 2.32 0.01 -2.33
N THR A 146 2.47 -1.31 -2.41
CA THR A 146 3.67 -1.95 -2.96
C THR A 146 3.36 -2.74 -4.24
N PRO A 147 4.38 -3.07 -5.06
CA PRO A 147 4.19 -4.02 -6.17
C PRO A 147 3.65 -5.39 -5.74
N SER A 148 3.87 -5.78 -4.48
CA SER A 148 3.29 -7.01 -3.93
C SER A 148 1.77 -6.90 -3.77
N ASP A 149 1.26 -5.73 -3.38
CA ASP A 149 -0.18 -5.49 -3.26
C ASP A 149 -0.86 -5.55 -4.62
N GLU A 150 -0.24 -4.95 -5.63
CA GLU A 150 -0.70 -5.03 -7.02
C GLU A 150 -0.72 -6.46 -7.54
N LYS A 151 0.32 -7.26 -7.23
CA LYS A 151 0.37 -8.68 -7.59
C LYS A 151 -0.74 -9.49 -6.90
N THR A 152 -1.06 -9.19 -5.65
CA THR A 152 -2.18 -9.84 -4.94
C THR A 152 -3.52 -9.50 -5.58
N LEU A 153 -3.76 -8.24 -5.94
CA LEU A 153 -4.96 -7.81 -6.66
C LEU A 153 -5.05 -8.47 -8.04
N ASP A 154 -3.93 -8.55 -8.75
CA ASP A 154 -3.87 -9.20 -10.06
C ASP A 154 -4.23 -10.69 -10.00
N LYS A 155 -3.66 -11.38 -9.01
CA LYS A 155 -3.99 -12.77 -8.74
C LYS A 155 -5.48 -12.93 -8.44
N PHE A 156 -6.06 -12.05 -7.63
CA PHE A 156 -7.49 -12.08 -7.35
C PHE A 156 -8.35 -11.99 -8.63
N LEU A 157 -8.04 -11.06 -9.53
CA LEU A 157 -8.77 -10.91 -10.80
C LEU A 157 -8.57 -12.11 -11.73
N THR A 158 -7.38 -12.71 -11.72
CA THR A 158 -7.10 -13.95 -12.45
C THR A 158 -7.92 -15.12 -11.90
N ASP A 159 -7.96 -15.28 -10.58
CA ASP A 159 -8.74 -16.32 -9.91
C ASP A 159 -10.24 -16.13 -10.15
N PHE A 160 -10.73 -14.89 -10.16
CA PHE A 160 -12.11 -14.55 -10.52
C PHE A 160 -12.45 -14.96 -11.96
N THR A 161 -11.57 -14.63 -12.91
CA THR A 161 -11.75 -15.02 -14.33
C THR A 161 -11.82 -16.54 -14.47
N ASN A 162 -10.94 -17.26 -13.76
CA ASN A 162 -10.96 -18.72 -13.71
C ASN A 162 -12.24 -19.27 -13.08
N ALA A 163 -12.79 -18.61 -12.07
CA ALA A 163 -14.06 -18.99 -11.45
C ALA A 163 -15.24 -18.82 -12.40
N LEU A 164 -15.31 -17.73 -13.16
CA LEU A 164 -16.38 -17.49 -14.15
C LEU A 164 -16.45 -18.61 -15.20
N GLN A 165 -15.30 -19.06 -15.71
CA GLN A 165 -15.23 -20.14 -16.71
C GLN A 165 -15.71 -21.50 -16.17
N LYS A 166 -15.80 -21.68 -14.85
CA LYS A 166 -16.34 -22.92 -14.25
C LYS A 166 -17.87 -23.00 -14.33
N ASN A 167 -18.56 -21.92 -14.72
CA ASN A 167 -20.03 -21.89 -14.80
C ASN A 167 -20.72 -22.37 -13.52
N SER A 168 -20.15 -22.04 -12.37
CA SER A 168 -20.63 -22.46 -11.05
C SER A 168 -20.89 -21.25 -10.18
N ALA A 169 -22.14 -21.06 -9.76
CA ALA A 169 -22.51 -19.98 -8.86
C ALA A 169 -21.70 -20.04 -7.55
N ASP A 170 -21.46 -21.24 -7.00
CA ASP A 170 -20.71 -21.40 -5.75
C ASP A 170 -19.23 -21.07 -5.93
N ALA A 171 -18.66 -21.30 -7.13
CA ALA A 171 -17.28 -20.91 -7.43
C ALA A 171 -17.12 -19.38 -7.54
N VAL A 172 -18.12 -18.67 -8.05
CA VAL A 172 -18.05 -17.23 -8.32
C VAL A 172 -18.52 -16.40 -7.12
N ALA A 173 -19.49 -16.89 -6.34
CA ALA A 173 -20.09 -16.17 -5.21
C ALA A 173 -19.11 -15.53 -4.21
N PRO A 174 -17.94 -16.13 -3.88
CA PRO A 174 -16.98 -15.53 -2.96
C PRO A 174 -16.25 -14.29 -3.50
N PHE A 175 -16.30 -14.03 -4.80
CA PHE A 175 -15.64 -12.89 -5.44
C PHE A 175 -16.51 -11.64 -5.46
N TYR A 176 -17.82 -11.78 -5.23
CA TYR A 176 -18.77 -10.67 -5.22
C TYR A 176 -19.04 -10.20 -3.80
N ASP A 177 -19.01 -8.89 -3.64
CA ASP A 177 -19.62 -8.21 -2.50
C ASP A 177 -21.11 -8.53 -2.40
N ASP A 178 -21.68 -8.62 -1.20
CA ASP A 178 -23.12 -8.91 -1.02
C ASP A 178 -24.03 -7.91 -1.73
N GLN A 179 -23.60 -6.65 -1.90
CA GLN A 179 -24.33 -5.61 -2.63
C GLN A 179 -23.80 -5.40 -4.05
N TRP A 180 -23.12 -6.40 -4.63
CA TRP A 180 -22.54 -6.27 -5.95
C TRP A 180 -23.59 -5.96 -7.03
N ILE A 181 -23.24 -5.04 -7.91
CA ILE A 181 -24.07 -4.64 -9.04
C ILE A 181 -23.27 -4.54 -10.34
N MET A 182 -23.85 -5.08 -11.41
CA MET A 182 -23.32 -4.98 -12.77
C MET A 182 -24.18 -4.05 -13.60
N VAL A 183 -23.56 -3.14 -14.34
CA VAL A 183 -24.17 -2.43 -15.47
C VAL A 183 -23.79 -3.17 -16.75
N ASN A 184 -24.79 -3.76 -17.40
CA ASN A 184 -24.64 -4.54 -18.62
C ASN A 184 -24.43 -3.63 -19.84
N SER A 185 -23.98 -4.20 -20.95
CA SER A 185 -23.69 -3.47 -22.21
C SER A 185 -24.91 -2.77 -22.83
N ASN A 186 -26.12 -3.21 -22.47
CA ASN A 186 -27.39 -2.61 -22.89
C ASN A 186 -27.91 -1.55 -21.88
N GLY A 187 -27.14 -1.23 -20.84
CA GLY A 187 -27.50 -0.26 -19.80
C GLY A 187 -28.40 -0.78 -18.69
N THR A 188 -28.87 -2.04 -18.74
CA THR A 188 -29.62 -2.64 -17.62
C THR A 188 -28.67 -3.03 -16.50
N THR A 189 -29.21 -3.18 -15.28
CA THR A 189 -28.43 -3.64 -14.13
C THR A 189 -28.75 -5.08 -13.74
N THR A 190 -27.75 -5.80 -13.23
CA THR A 190 -27.89 -7.15 -12.65
C THR A 190 -27.37 -7.14 -11.22
N SER A 191 -28.11 -7.72 -10.28
CA SER A 191 -27.67 -7.91 -8.89
C SER A 191 -26.88 -9.20 -8.71
N ARG A 192 -26.19 -9.34 -7.57
CA ARG A 192 -25.50 -10.57 -7.20
C ARG A 192 -26.41 -11.79 -7.21
N GLU A 193 -27.59 -11.69 -6.62
CA GLU A 193 -28.55 -12.79 -6.52
C GLU A 193 -28.99 -13.26 -7.90
N GLN A 194 -29.31 -12.30 -8.79
CA GLN A 194 -29.72 -12.61 -10.15
C GLN A 194 -28.58 -13.26 -10.95
N GLN A 195 -27.36 -12.71 -10.86
CA GLN A 195 -26.17 -13.28 -11.52
C GLN A 195 -25.93 -14.73 -11.09
N LEU A 196 -26.02 -15.01 -9.78
CA LEU A 196 -25.85 -16.37 -9.26
C LEU A 196 -27.01 -17.29 -9.65
N ALA A 197 -28.25 -16.79 -9.70
CA ALA A 197 -29.41 -17.56 -10.14
C ALA A 197 -29.33 -17.91 -11.65
N ASP A 198 -28.87 -16.98 -12.47
CA ASP A 198 -28.67 -17.18 -13.91
C ASP A 198 -27.56 -18.19 -14.19
N LEU A 199 -26.49 -18.21 -13.38
CA LEU A 199 -25.48 -19.26 -13.43
C LEU A 199 -26.03 -20.64 -13.00
N ARG A 200 -26.83 -20.70 -11.92
CA ARG A 200 -27.41 -21.96 -11.42
C ARG A 200 -28.39 -22.60 -12.39
N SER A 201 -29.22 -21.78 -13.03
CA SER A 201 -30.19 -22.24 -14.05
C SER A 201 -29.51 -22.60 -15.37
N GLY A 202 -28.28 -22.10 -15.60
CA GLY A 202 -27.60 -22.20 -16.88
C GLY A 202 -28.12 -21.21 -17.93
N ASP A 203 -28.96 -20.25 -17.52
CA ASP A 203 -29.37 -19.13 -18.37
C ASP A 203 -28.16 -18.27 -18.75
N LEU A 204 -27.19 -18.10 -17.85
CA LEU A 204 -25.89 -17.51 -18.14
C LEU A 204 -24.83 -18.61 -18.27
N LYS A 205 -24.12 -18.61 -19.40
CA LYS A 205 -22.96 -19.48 -19.63
C LYS A 205 -21.77 -18.66 -20.11
N HIS A 206 -20.67 -18.80 -19.39
CA HIS A 206 -19.36 -18.31 -19.80
C HIS A 206 -18.65 -19.37 -20.63
N GLY A 207 -18.28 -19.01 -21.85
CA GLY A 207 -17.34 -19.77 -22.67
C GLY A 207 -15.90 -19.41 -22.31
N SER A 208 -15.04 -19.28 -23.32
CA SER A 208 -13.68 -18.80 -23.12
C SER A 208 -13.67 -17.29 -22.80
N ILE A 209 -12.84 -16.92 -21.83
CA ILE A 209 -12.62 -15.53 -21.42
C ILE A 209 -11.13 -15.20 -21.58
N SER A 210 -10.80 -14.25 -22.46
CA SER A 210 -9.47 -13.62 -22.52
C SER A 210 -9.50 -12.24 -21.87
N VAL A 211 -8.43 -11.86 -21.18
CA VAL A 211 -8.28 -10.56 -20.51
C VAL A 211 -6.99 -9.91 -20.98
N ASP A 212 -7.12 -8.74 -21.58
CA ASP A 212 -6.05 -7.97 -22.21
C ASP A 212 -6.12 -6.50 -21.78
N GLU A 213 -5.10 -5.70 -22.11
CA GLU A 213 -5.07 -4.24 -21.85
C GLU A 213 -5.44 -3.85 -20.40
N LYS A 214 -4.95 -4.64 -19.44
CA LYS A 214 -5.26 -4.47 -18.01
C LYS A 214 -4.57 -3.23 -17.45
N SER A 215 -5.36 -2.36 -16.83
CA SER A 215 -4.91 -1.23 -16.02
C SER A 215 -5.55 -1.31 -14.64
N MET A 216 -4.77 -1.20 -13.58
CA MET A 216 -5.25 -1.25 -12.20
C MET A 216 -4.74 -0.04 -11.43
N ARG A 217 -5.59 0.52 -10.57
CA ARG A 217 -5.24 1.60 -9.67
C ARG A 217 -5.79 1.29 -8.29
N MET A 218 -4.92 1.32 -7.29
CA MET A 218 -5.30 1.14 -5.89
C MET A 218 -5.43 2.51 -5.22
N PHE A 219 -6.47 2.66 -4.40
CA PHE A 219 -6.75 3.86 -3.62
C PHE A 219 -6.75 3.46 -2.15
N GLY A 220 -5.70 3.83 -1.42
CA GLY A 220 -5.47 3.32 -0.09
C GLY A 220 -5.28 1.79 -0.08
N ARG A 221 -5.68 1.14 1.02
CA ARG A 221 -5.52 -0.31 1.23
C ARG A 221 -6.74 -1.14 0.81
N GLU A 222 -7.87 -0.48 0.65
CA GLU A 222 -9.17 -1.16 0.68
C GLU A 222 -9.98 -0.93 -0.57
N THR A 223 -9.49 -0.14 -1.53
CA THR A 223 -10.22 0.13 -2.76
C THR A 223 -9.31 0.01 -3.96
N ALA A 224 -9.81 -0.58 -5.04
CA ALA A 224 -9.12 -0.60 -6.31
C ALA A 224 -10.11 -0.44 -7.46
N ILE A 225 -9.63 0.14 -8.56
CA ILE A 225 -10.33 0.19 -9.82
C ILE A 225 -9.48 -0.57 -10.84
N ALA A 226 -10.07 -1.57 -11.47
CA ALA A 226 -9.46 -2.32 -12.55
C ALA A 226 -10.24 -2.07 -13.85
N VAL A 227 -9.53 -1.75 -14.92
CA VAL A 227 -10.07 -1.61 -16.26
C VAL A 227 -9.36 -2.60 -17.16
N ALA A 228 -10.11 -3.42 -17.90
CA ALA A 228 -9.53 -4.39 -18.82
C ALA A 228 -10.37 -4.52 -20.09
N LYS A 229 -9.72 -4.93 -21.18
CA LYS A 229 -10.40 -5.47 -22.35
C LYS A 229 -10.67 -6.95 -22.10
N VAL A 230 -11.92 -7.37 -22.23
CA VAL A 230 -12.33 -8.77 -22.06
C VAL A 230 -12.90 -9.27 -23.38
N THR A 231 -12.39 -10.40 -23.87
CA THR A 231 -12.93 -11.07 -25.06
C THR A 231 -13.65 -12.32 -24.62
N LEU A 232 -14.94 -12.41 -24.97
CA LEU A 232 -15.77 -13.59 -24.73
C LEU A 232 -15.94 -14.38 -26.04
N SER A 233 -15.80 -15.70 -25.96
CA SER A 233 -16.06 -16.62 -27.07
C SER A 233 -16.92 -17.78 -26.60
N GLY A 234 -18.06 -18.01 -27.25
CA GLY A 234 -18.99 -19.09 -26.89
C GLY A 234 -19.75 -18.84 -25.58
N SER A 235 -19.80 -17.59 -25.12
CA SER A 235 -20.61 -17.19 -23.96
C SER A 235 -22.05 -16.89 -24.40
N SER A 236 -23.05 -17.18 -23.57
CA SER A 236 -24.45 -16.93 -23.91
C SER A 236 -25.29 -16.53 -22.69
N TYR A 237 -26.37 -15.78 -22.95
CA TYR A 237 -27.39 -15.46 -21.96
C TYR A 237 -28.79 -15.70 -22.53
N LYS A 238 -29.57 -16.59 -21.90
CA LYS A 238 -30.91 -17.01 -22.35
C LYS A 238 -30.94 -17.37 -23.83
N GLY A 239 -29.93 -18.15 -24.26
CA GLY A 239 -29.74 -18.59 -25.64
C GLY A 239 -29.20 -17.53 -26.61
N ARG A 240 -28.99 -16.27 -26.18
CA ARG A 240 -28.39 -15.22 -27.00
C ARG A 240 -26.88 -15.24 -26.86
N ASP A 241 -26.17 -15.16 -27.98
CA ASP A 241 -24.71 -15.07 -27.98
C ASP A 241 -24.23 -13.77 -27.34
N LEU A 242 -23.26 -13.90 -26.43
CA LEU A 242 -22.55 -12.81 -25.77
C LEU A 242 -21.12 -12.67 -26.28
N SER A 243 -20.70 -13.44 -27.29
CA SER A 243 -19.35 -13.35 -27.84
C SER A 243 -19.03 -11.94 -28.35
N GLY A 244 -17.77 -11.55 -28.19
CA GLY A 244 -17.28 -10.22 -28.56
C GLY A 244 -16.25 -9.67 -27.60
N SER A 245 -15.73 -8.48 -27.95
CA SER A 245 -14.83 -7.71 -27.10
C SER A 245 -15.59 -6.69 -26.27
N TYR A 246 -15.18 -6.50 -25.02
CA TYR A 246 -15.79 -5.60 -24.06
C TYR A 246 -14.72 -4.81 -23.31
N ARG A 247 -15.02 -3.57 -22.95
CA ARG A 247 -14.30 -2.85 -21.91
C ARG A 247 -15.03 -3.08 -20.59
N VAL A 248 -14.33 -3.60 -19.59
CA VAL A 248 -14.89 -3.85 -18.26
C VAL A 248 -14.19 -2.94 -17.27
N THR A 249 -14.97 -2.18 -16.51
CA THR A 249 -14.49 -1.49 -15.30
C THR A 249 -15.00 -2.26 -14.09
N SER A 250 -14.10 -2.61 -13.18
CA SER A 250 -14.42 -3.26 -11.91
C SER A 250 -13.98 -2.37 -10.76
N VAL A 251 -14.91 -2.08 -9.85
CA VAL A 251 -14.62 -1.43 -8.57
C VAL A 251 -14.55 -2.53 -7.52
N LEU A 252 -13.42 -2.58 -6.82
CA LEU A 252 -13.12 -3.59 -5.82
C LEU A 252 -12.95 -2.94 -4.46
N ARG A 253 -13.32 -3.69 -3.42
CA ARG A 253 -12.93 -3.37 -2.06
C ARG A 253 -12.27 -4.53 -1.35
N LYS A 254 -11.51 -4.24 -0.32
CA LYS A 254 -11.03 -5.27 0.61
C LYS A 254 -12.06 -5.43 1.73
N ALA A 255 -12.62 -6.62 1.85
CA ALA A 255 -13.54 -6.98 2.92
C ALA A 255 -12.80 -7.11 4.26
N ASP A 256 -13.54 -7.05 5.37
CA ASP A 256 -13.02 -7.11 6.74
C ASP A 256 -12.18 -8.37 7.02
N THR A 257 -12.41 -9.44 6.24
CA THR A 257 -11.59 -10.67 6.27
C THR A 257 -10.23 -10.52 5.56
N ASP A 258 -9.81 -9.30 5.23
CA ASP A 258 -8.64 -8.96 4.40
C ASP A 258 -8.64 -9.65 3.01
N ARG A 259 -9.83 -9.92 2.45
CA ARG A 259 -10.00 -10.50 1.11
C ARG A 259 -10.59 -9.48 0.15
N TRP A 260 -10.10 -9.45 -1.08
CA TRP A 260 -10.71 -8.63 -2.13
C TRP A 260 -12.09 -9.18 -2.51
N VAL A 261 -13.02 -8.28 -2.80
CA VAL A 261 -14.30 -8.56 -3.43
C VAL A 261 -14.60 -7.48 -4.47
N ILE A 262 -15.37 -7.83 -5.49
CA ILE A 262 -15.85 -6.90 -6.51
C ILE A 262 -17.16 -6.31 -6.01
N VAL A 263 -17.25 -4.99 -5.95
CA VAL A 263 -18.42 -4.23 -5.48
C VAL A 263 -19.28 -3.78 -6.65
N SER A 264 -18.67 -3.43 -7.78
CA SER A 264 -19.43 -3.07 -8.98
C SER A 264 -18.65 -3.38 -10.24
N GLN A 265 -19.38 -3.68 -11.30
CA GLN A 265 -18.83 -3.78 -12.65
C GLN A 265 -19.68 -3.02 -13.65
N HIS A 266 -19.03 -2.50 -14.68
CA HIS A 266 -19.70 -1.91 -15.84
C HIS A 266 -19.00 -2.41 -17.09
N ILE A 267 -19.78 -2.89 -18.06
CA ILE A 267 -19.26 -3.32 -19.36
C ILE A 267 -19.79 -2.45 -20.49
N THR A 268 -18.92 -2.18 -21.45
CA THR A 268 -19.26 -1.57 -22.73
C THR A 268 -18.78 -2.49 -23.83
N LYS A 269 -19.65 -2.82 -24.79
CA LYS A 269 -19.25 -3.61 -25.96
C LYS A 269 -18.32 -2.76 -26.85
N LEU A 270 -17.22 -3.36 -27.29
CA LEU A 270 -16.30 -2.74 -28.23
C LEU A 270 -16.71 -3.12 -29.66
N ASN A 271 -16.57 -2.15 -30.57
CA ASN A 271 -16.83 -2.33 -32.00
C ASN A 271 -15.67 -3.04 -32.70
#